data_AF-A0A524LIM6-F1
#
_entry.id   AF-A0A524LIM6-F1
#
_cell.length_a   1.000
_cell.length_b   1.000
_cell.length_c   1.000
_cell.angle_alpha   90.00
_cell.angle_beta   90.00
_cell.angle_gamma   90.00
#
_symmetry.space_group_name_H-M   'P 1'
#
loop_
_entity.id
_entity.type
_entity.pdbx_description
1 polymer ?
#
loop_
_entity_poly.entity_id
_entity_poly.type
_entity_poly.pdbx_seq_one_letter_code
_entity_poly.pdbx_strand_id
1 'polypeptide(L)'
;MTIPRFMMPDLFQSEVESDHVKIRMESLGLFVNNQNRPQFERMLQETKWSGVIDISGWTSAAVKALITVCADENLSITMKRGSRYFMPIRFPKKPLLDSFAESIISGEF
;
A
#
# COMPACT_ATOMS: atom_id res chain seq x y z
N MET A 1 -39.84 -28.86 12.49
CA MET A 1 -38.37 -28.90 12.66
C MET A 1 -37.78 -28.10 11.52
N THR A 2 -37.36 -26.87 11.79
CA THR A 2 -36.97 -25.89 10.76
C THR A 2 -35.47 -25.69 10.88
N ILE A 3 -34.72 -26.08 9.86
CA ILE A 3 -33.27 -25.85 9.77
C ILE A 3 -33.05 -24.38 9.41
N PRO A 4 -32.27 -23.58 10.17
CA PRO A 4 -31.97 -22.23 9.74
C PRO A 4 -30.98 -22.30 8.57
N ARG A 5 -31.40 -21.70 7.45
CA ARG A 5 -30.57 -21.46 6.27
C ARG A 5 -29.51 -20.43 6.69
N PHE A 6 -28.26 -20.86 6.86
CA PHE A 6 -27.13 -19.96 6.99
C PHE A 6 -27.02 -19.15 5.69
N MET A 7 -27.56 -17.93 5.68
CA MET A 7 -27.15 -16.89 4.75
C MET A 7 -25.83 -16.32 5.28
N MET A 8 -24.75 -16.61 4.58
CA MET A 8 -23.48 -15.88 4.69
C MET A 8 -23.25 -15.15 3.36
N PRO A 9 -23.71 -13.90 3.18
CA PRO A 9 -23.43 -13.16 1.95
C PRO A 9 -22.19 -12.25 2.02
N ASP A 10 -21.63 -11.97 3.20
CA ASP A 10 -20.79 -10.76 3.36
C ASP A 10 -19.27 -10.97 3.19
N LEU A 11 -18.77 -12.20 3.08
CA LEU A 11 -17.32 -12.45 2.99
C LEU A 11 -16.75 -12.24 1.58
N PHE A 12 -17.51 -12.58 0.53
CA PHE A 12 -17.00 -12.53 -0.84
C PHE A 12 -17.07 -11.14 -1.47
N GLN A 13 -17.93 -10.24 -0.96
CA GLN A 13 -17.98 -8.85 -1.43
C GLN A 13 -16.76 -8.05 -0.96
N SER A 14 -16.22 -8.34 0.25
CA SER A 14 -15.11 -7.55 0.79
C SER A 14 -13.78 -7.81 0.09
N GLU A 15 -13.55 -9.02 -0.42
CA GLU A 15 -12.28 -9.36 -1.11
C GLU A 15 -12.18 -8.69 -2.48
N VAL A 16 -13.26 -8.74 -3.27
CA VAL A 16 -13.31 -8.14 -4.62
C VAL A 16 -13.18 -6.61 -4.54
N GLU A 17 -13.81 -5.97 -3.56
CA GLU A 17 -13.68 -4.53 -3.35
C GLU A 17 -12.26 -4.14 -2.93
N SER A 18 -11.61 -4.95 -2.08
CA SER A 18 -10.22 -4.74 -1.66
C SER A 18 -9.26 -4.83 -2.85
N ASP A 19 -9.45 -5.79 -3.75
CA ASP A 19 -8.64 -5.96 -4.96
C ASP A 19 -8.80 -4.78 -5.93
N HIS A 20 -10.01 -4.25 -6.12
CA HIS A 20 -10.24 -3.09 -6.98
C HIS A 20 -9.55 -1.82 -6.43
N VAL A 21 -9.62 -1.59 -5.13
CA VAL A 21 -8.95 -0.45 -4.48
C VAL A 21 -7.43 -0.58 -4.64
N LYS A 22 -6.90 -1.78 -4.45
CA LYS A 22 -5.48 -2.08 -4.65
C LYS A 22 -5.03 -1.79 -6.08
N ILE A 23 -5.71 -2.34 -7.09
CA ILE A 23 -5.37 -2.13 -8.52
C ILE A 23 -5.39 -0.64 -8.87
N ARG A 24 -6.40 0.09 -8.39
CA ARG A 24 -6.49 1.53 -8.61
C ARG A 24 -5.29 2.26 -8.04
N MET A 25 -4.86 1.89 -6.84
CA MET A 25 -3.74 2.53 -6.17
C MET A 25 -2.39 2.21 -6.82
N GLU A 26 -2.19 0.96 -7.22
CA GLU A 26 -1.03 0.54 -8.02
C GLU A 26 -0.94 1.32 -9.33
N SER A 27 -2.09 1.58 -9.96
CA SER A 27 -2.16 2.40 -11.18
C SER A 27 -1.87 3.88 -10.90
N LEU A 28 -2.39 4.43 -9.82
CA LEU A 28 -2.20 5.84 -9.44
C LEU A 28 -0.75 6.14 -9.06
N GLY A 29 -0.06 5.19 -8.41
CA GLY A 29 1.34 5.33 -8.01
C GLY A 29 2.29 5.70 -9.15
N LEU A 30 1.94 5.35 -10.39
CA LEU A 30 2.69 5.68 -11.60
C LEU A 30 2.71 7.18 -11.94
N PHE A 31 1.75 7.95 -11.40
CA PHE A 31 1.51 9.36 -11.80
C PHE A 31 1.56 10.34 -10.63
N VAL A 32 1.95 9.89 -9.43
CA VAL A 32 2.00 10.78 -8.26
C VAL A 32 3.13 11.80 -8.42
N ASN A 33 2.82 13.05 -8.16
CA ASN A 33 3.73 14.19 -8.13
C ASN A 33 3.39 15.08 -6.92
N ASN A 34 4.11 16.19 -6.74
CA ASN A 34 3.92 17.04 -5.57
C ASN A 34 2.53 17.67 -5.45
N GLN A 35 1.78 17.81 -6.55
CA GLN A 35 0.45 18.43 -6.53
C GLN A 35 -0.63 17.44 -6.07
N ASN A 36 -0.57 16.18 -6.51
CA ASN A 36 -1.57 15.17 -6.18
C ASN A 36 -1.16 14.25 -5.01
N ARG A 37 0.08 14.37 -4.51
CA ARG A 37 0.58 13.59 -3.37
C ARG A 37 -0.32 13.63 -2.14
N PRO A 38 -0.85 14.77 -1.66
CA PRO A 38 -1.71 14.78 -0.47
C PRO A 38 -3.01 13.99 -0.67
N GLN A 39 -3.57 14.01 -1.88
CA GLN A 39 -4.74 13.21 -2.21
C GLN A 39 -4.41 11.72 -2.21
N PHE A 40 -3.24 11.36 -2.75
CA PHE A 40 -2.75 9.98 -2.73
C PHE A 40 -2.52 9.51 -1.29
N GLU A 41 -1.87 10.30 -0.43
CA GLU A 41 -1.67 10.00 1.00
C GLU A 41 -3.00 9.77 1.73
N ARG A 42 -4.03 10.57 1.44
CA ARG A 42 -5.36 10.34 2.01
C ARG A 42 -5.96 9.00 1.57
N MET A 43 -5.85 8.67 0.28
CA MET A 43 -6.31 7.36 -0.21
C MET A 43 -5.55 6.21 0.45
N LEU A 44 -4.24 6.38 0.67
CA LEU A 44 -3.42 5.41 1.39
C LEU A 44 -3.94 5.21 2.82
N GLN A 45 -4.28 6.29 3.53
CA GLN A 45 -4.77 6.23 4.92
C GLN A 45 -6.17 5.62 5.03
N GLU A 46 -7.06 5.89 4.08
CA GLU A 46 -8.43 5.40 4.08
C GLU A 46 -8.56 3.92 3.67
N THR A 47 -7.52 3.37 3.01
CA THR A 47 -7.53 1.99 2.52
C THR A 47 -7.15 1.01 3.62
N LYS A 48 -7.92 -0.08 3.77
CA LYS A 48 -7.51 -1.22 4.59
C LYS A 48 -6.50 -2.06 3.81
N TRP A 49 -5.29 -2.12 4.33
CA TRP A 49 -4.17 -2.80 3.72
C TRP A 49 -4.15 -4.27 4.08
N SER A 50 -4.14 -5.14 3.07
CA SER A 50 -3.71 -6.51 3.25
C SER A 50 -2.95 -6.99 2.01
N GLY A 51 -1.87 -7.75 2.24
CA GLY A 51 -1.11 -8.38 1.16
C GLY A 51 0.03 -7.55 0.57
N VAL A 52 0.34 -7.84 -0.69
CA VAL A 52 1.50 -7.31 -1.42
C VAL A 52 1.08 -6.17 -2.34
N ILE A 53 1.70 -5.00 -2.21
CA ILE A 53 1.49 -3.86 -3.11
C ILE A 53 2.57 -3.87 -4.18
N ASP A 54 2.20 -3.90 -5.46
CA ASP A 54 3.14 -3.75 -6.56
C ASP A 54 3.48 -2.27 -6.78
N ILE A 55 4.69 -1.88 -6.38
CA ILE A 55 5.23 -0.52 -6.55
C ILE A 55 6.11 -0.41 -7.81
N SER A 56 6.04 -1.39 -8.71
CA SER A 56 6.81 -1.36 -9.96
C SER A 56 6.39 -0.17 -10.83
N GLY A 57 7.37 0.66 -11.18
CA GLY A 57 7.14 1.86 -12.00
C GLY A 57 6.52 3.05 -11.25
N TRP A 58 6.26 2.92 -9.95
CA TRP A 58 5.78 4.05 -9.15
C TRP A 58 6.79 5.19 -9.15
N THR A 59 6.29 6.42 -9.04
CA THR A 59 7.15 7.60 -8.88
C THR A 59 7.79 7.59 -7.49
N SER A 60 8.95 8.26 -7.35
CA SER A 60 9.59 8.44 -6.03
C SER A 60 8.64 9.11 -5.02
N ALA A 61 7.81 10.05 -5.48
CA ALA A 61 6.80 10.70 -4.64
C ALA A 61 5.73 9.71 -4.13
N ALA A 62 5.26 8.78 -4.96
CA ALA A 62 4.31 7.73 -4.55
C ALA A 62 4.91 6.80 -3.49
N VAL A 63 6.15 6.35 -3.72
CA VAL A 63 6.83 5.44 -2.78
C VAL A 63 7.07 6.13 -1.44
N LYS A 64 7.54 7.39 -1.44
CA LYS A 64 7.70 8.17 -0.20
C LYS A 64 6.39 8.37 0.55
N ALA A 65 5.30 8.65 -0.16
CA ALA A 65 3.97 8.76 0.43
C ALA A 65 3.54 7.44 1.10
N LEU A 66 3.71 6.31 0.41
CA LEU A 66 3.40 4.99 0.95
C LEU A 66 4.20 4.69 2.22
N ILE A 67 5.51 4.88 2.17
CA ILE A 67 6.40 4.64 3.32
C ILE A 67 6.04 5.54 4.50
N THR A 68 5.74 6.82 4.25
CA THR A 68 5.34 7.78 5.28
C THR A 68 4.05 7.34 5.96
N VAL A 69 3.01 7.04 5.18
CA VAL A 69 1.71 6.61 5.73
C VAL A 69 1.85 5.30 6.51
N CYS A 70 2.61 4.34 6.00
CA CYS A 70 2.81 3.07 6.70
C CYS A 70 3.59 3.25 8.00
N ALA A 71 4.57 4.14 8.04
CA ALA A 71 5.31 4.46 9.25
C ALA A 71 4.46 5.18 10.29
N ASP A 72 3.61 6.13 9.87
CA ASP A 72 2.74 6.92 10.76
C ASP A 72 1.63 6.08 11.37
N GLU A 73 1.00 5.21 10.58
CA GLU A 73 -0.11 4.34 10.99
C GLU A 73 0.37 2.96 11.51
N ASN A 74 1.70 2.74 11.57
CA ASN A 74 2.33 1.47 11.96
C ASN A 74 1.77 0.26 11.18
N LEU A 75 1.57 0.43 9.87
CA LEU A 75 1.00 -0.58 8.99
C LEU A 75 2.06 -1.56 8.53
N SER A 76 1.78 -2.86 8.63
CA SER A 76 2.63 -3.88 8.04
C SER A 76 2.23 -4.11 6.58
N ILE A 77 3.15 -3.81 5.65
CA ILE A 77 2.96 -4.03 4.22
C ILE A 77 4.11 -4.82 3.62
N THR A 78 3.81 -5.58 2.57
CA THR A 78 4.84 -6.12 1.68
C THR A 78 4.80 -5.32 0.38
N MET A 79 5.93 -4.78 -0.04
CA MET A 79 6.08 -4.09 -1.31
C MET A 79 6.77 -5.00 -2.31
N LYS A 80 6.28 -5.06 -3.54
CA LYS A 80 6.91 -5.75 -4.65
C LYS A 80 7.40 -4.74 -5.67
N ARG A 81 8.62 -4.90 -6.16
CA ARG A 81 9.18 -4.10 -7.23
C ARG A 81 9.93 -4.99 -8.22
N GLY A 82 9.37 -5.16 -9.42
CA GLY A 82 9.82 -6.16 -10.37
C GLY A 82 9.76 -7.56 -9.73
N SER A 83 10.92 -8.21 -9.60
CA SER A 83 11.06 -9.51 -8.94
C SER A 83 11.45 -9.42 -7.45
N ARG A 84 11.67 -8.22 -6.91
CA ARG A 84 12.13 -8.02 -5.53
C ARG A 84 10.94 -7.75 -4.60
N TYR A 85 11.05 -8.26 -3.38
CA TYR A 85 10.07 -8.05 -2.32
C TYR A 85 10.75 -7.36 -1.14
N PHE A 86 10.07 -6.35 -0.59
CA PHE A 86 10.50 -5.59 0.57
C PHE A 86 9.43 -5.68 1.64
N MET A 87 9.82 -6.17 2.81
CA MET A 87 8.92 -6.32 3.95
C MET A 87 9.56 -5.62 5.16
N PRO A 88 9.26 -4.33 5.38
CA PRO A 88 9.76 -3.62 6.54
C PRO A 88 9.23 -4.27 7.81
N ILE A 89 10.13 -4.86 8.62
CA ILE A 89 9.77 -5.38 9.95
C ILE A 89 9.40 -4.20 10.88
N ARG A 90 10.13 -3.10 10.74
CA ARG A 90 9.87 -1.81 11.38
C ARG A 90 10.28 -0.70 10.45
N PHE A 91 9.48 0.35 10.39
CA PHE A 91 9.87 1.58 9.73
C PHE A 91 10.90 2.33 10.58
N PRO A 92 11.91 2.97 9.96
CA PRO A 92 12.84 3.81 10.69
C PRO A 92 12.13 5.09 11.17
N LYS A 93 12.82 5.86 12.02
CA LYS A 93 12.29 7.15 12.51
C LYS A 93 12.09 8.13 11.33
N LYS A 94 11.14 9.06 11.47
CA LYS A 94 10.80 10.07 10.44
C LYS A 94 11.99 10.67 9.68
N PRO A 95 13.09 11.10 10.33
CA PRO A 95 14.22 11.70 9.61
C PRO A 95 14.91 10.77 8.60
N LEU A 96 14.71 9.46 8.71
CA LEU A 96 15.33 8.43 7.86
C LEU A 96 14.35 7.82 6.86
N LEU A 97 13.06 8.20 6.87
CA LEU A 97 12.06 7.61 5.98
C LEU A 97 12.35 7.92 4.52
N ASP A 98 12.83 9.13 4.22
CA ASP A 98 13.20 9.51 2.85
C ASP A 98 14.36 8.65 2.34
N SER A 99 15.44 8.51 3.11
CA SER A 99 16.57 7.64 2.74
C SER A 99 16.15 6.19 2.59
N PHE A 100 15.27 5.70 3.47
CA PHE A 100 14.73 4.34 3.39
C PHE A 100 13.90 4.11 2.12
N ALA A 101 13.04 5.08 1.77
CA ALA A 101 12.30 5.04 0.52
C ALA A 101 13.23 5.06 -0.68
N GLU A 102 14.29 5.89 -0.67
CA GLU A 102 15.28 5.92 -1.73
C GLU A 102 16.02 4.58 -1.87
N SER A 103 16.40 3.90 -0.78
CA SER A 103 16.99 2.55 -0.85
C SER A 103 16.05 1.53 -1.51
N ILE A 104 14.74 1.63 -1.27
CA ILE A 104 13.73 0.79 -1.95
C ILE A 104 13.65 1.13 -3.45
N ILE A 105 13.76 2.42 -3.81
CA ILE A 105 13.72 2.94 -5.19
C ILE A 105 15.04 2.72 -5.94
N SER A 106 16.20 2.70 -5.31
CA SER A 106 17.46 2.34 -5.96
C SER A 106 17.61 0.82 -6.02
N GLY A 107 17.01 0.11 -5.05
CA GLY A 107 17.27 -1.31 -4.85
C GLY A 107 18.68 -1.56 -4.29
N GLU A 108 19.30 -0.53 -3.72
CA GLU A 108 20.60 -0.58 -3.05
C GLU A 108 20.34 -0.70 -1.54
N PHE A 109 20.80 -1.80 -0.96
CA PHE A 109 20.72 -2.12 0.46
C PHE A 109 22.11 -2.47 0.97
#